data_AF-A0A2V6CP93-F1
#
_entry.id   AF-A0A2V6CP93-F1
#
_cell.length_a   1.000
_cell.length_b   1.000
_cell.length_c   1.000
_cell.angle_alpha   90.00
_cell.angle_beta   90.00
_cell.angle_gamma   90.00
#
_symmetry.space_group_name_H-M   'P 1'
#
loop_
_entity.id
_entity.type
_entity.pdbx_description
1 polymer ?
#
loop_
_entity_poly.entity_id
_entity_poly.type
_entity_poly.pdbx_seq_one_letter_code
_entity_poly.pdbx_strand_id
1 'polypeptide(L)'
;MRDSRQEFGVRREIQLSGGEIMILKAIGLTGTALGGKFLLDKIEEVEAGEFIDTVQGLLAMGYLLATKVNIKTLEDVERASFRVNPSYAHDLKDALDPYRRREQEKHRRRRRG
;
A
#
# COMPACT_ATOMS: atom_id res chain seq x y z
N MET A 1 -27.18 -11.04 27.97
CA MET A 1 -26.13 -10.07 28.38
C MET A 1 -25.05 -10.05 27.31
N ARG A 2 -24.49 -8.86 27.04
CA ARG A 2 -23.87 -8.48 25.76
C ARG A 2 -22.53 -9.17 25.47
N ASP A 3 -22.43 -9.61 24.23
CA ASP A 3 -21.25 -10.02 23.48
C ASP A 3 -20.10 -9.01 23.70
N SER A 4 -18.93 -9.51 24.10
CA SER A 4 -17.70 -8.74 24.25
C SER A 4 -16.58 -9.44 23.48
N ARG A 5 -16.75 -9.58 22.16
CA ARG A 5 -15.62 -9.76 21.24
C ARG A 5 -14.72 -8.53 21.34
N GLN A 6 -13.69 -8.65 22.17
CA GLN A 6 -12.51 -7.80 22.05
C GLN A 6 -11.78 -8.20 20.76
N GLU A 7 -12.18 -7.60 19.64
CA GLU A 7 -11.31 -7.53 18.47
C GLU A 7 -10.17 -6.58 18.80
N PHE A 8 -9.11 -7.12 19.42
CA PHE A 8 -7.81 -6.47 19.43
C PHE A 8 -7.29 -6.49 17.99
N GLY A 9 -7.78 -5.55 17.18
CA GLY A 9 -7.15 -5.19 15.92
C GLY A 9 -5.76 -4.68 16.24
N VAL A 10 -4.77 -5.57 16.19
CA VAL A 10 -3.36 -5.19 16.15
C VAL A 10 -3.19 -4.41 14.86
N ARG A 11 -3.35 -3.10 14.93
CA ARG A 11 -3.01 -2.21 13.82
C ARG A 11 -1.55 -2.46 13.50
N ARG A 12 -1.30 -3.07 12.35
CA ARG A 12 0.05 -3.32 11.88
C ARG A 12 0.64 -1.95 11.59
N GLU A 13 1.74 -1.64 12.25
CA GLU A 13 2.43 -0.39 11.97
C GLU A 13 3.11 -0.54 10.61
N ILE A 14 2.41 -0.13 9.55
CA ILE A 14 2.99 -0.12 8.21
C ILE A 14 3.99 1.04 8.16
N GLN A 15 5.23 0.71 7.82
CA GLN A 15 6.28 1.66 7.45
C GLN A 15 6.48 1.55 5.96
N LEU A 16 6.45 2.68 5.26
CA LEU A 16 6.61 2.76 3.81
C LEU A 16 7.82 3.63 3.48
N SER A 17 8.61 3.18 2.51
CA SER A 17 9.67 3.97 1.88
C SER A 17 9.08 5.02 0.93
N GLY A 18 9.91 5.98 0.48
CA GLY A 18 9.49 6.98 -0.49
C GLY A 18 9.00 6.37 -1.81
N GLY A 19 9.71 5.35 -2.31
CA GLY A 19 9.31 4.61 -3.52
C GLY A 19 7.98 3.88 -3.35
N GLU A 20 7.79 3.18 -2.23
CA GLU A 20 6.54 2.49 -1.94
C GLU A 20 5.35 3.45 -1.87
N ILE A 21 5.53 4.61 -1.21
CA ILE A 21 4.52 5.66 -1.13
C ILE A 21 4.13 6.17 -2.52
N MET A 22 5.12 6.41 -3.37
CA MET A 22 4.91 6.90 -4.73
C MET A 22 4.11 5.87 -5.56
N ILE A 23 4.49 4.59 -5.52
CA ILE A 23 3.80 3.50 -6.21
C ILE A 23 2.34 3.39 -5.74
N LEU A 24 2.12 3.36 -4.43
CA LEU A 24 0.77 3.23 -3.85
C LEU A 24 -0.12 4.42 -4.22
N LYS A 25 0.45 5.63 -4.29
CA LYS A 25 -0.27 6.82 -4.77
C LYS A 25 -0.59 6.74 -6.26
N ALA A 26 0.33 6.26 -7.09
CA ALA A 26 0.12 6.12 -8.53
C ALA A 26 -0.99 5.13 -8.87
N ILE A 27 -1.03 3.99 -8.18
CA ILE A 27 -2.06 2.94 -8.29
C ILE A 27 -3.40 3.42 -7.72
N GLY A 28 -3.35 4.10 -6.57
CA GLY A 28 -4.53 4.57 -5.85
C GLY A 28 -5.10 3.52 -4.89
N LEU A 29 -5.79 4.01 -3.85
CA LEU A 29 -6.31 3.19 -2.75
C LEU A 29 -7.77 2.75 -2.95
N THR A 30 -8.39 3.07 -4.08
CA THR A 30 -9.81 2.83 -4.34
C THR A 30 -10.14 1.37 -4.66
N GLY A 31 -9.12 0.50 -4.74
CA GLY A 31 -9.25 -0.93 -5.05
C GLY A 31 -9.48 -1.24 -6.53
N THR A 32 -9.66 -0.21 -7.37
CA THR A 32 -9.69 -0.34 -8.83
C THR A 32 -8.31 -0.76 -9.34
N ALA A 33 -8.27 -1.73 -10.26
CA ALA A 33 -7.02 -2.14 -10.88
C ALA A 33 -6.52 -1.07 -11.87
N LEU A 34 -5.26 -0.71 -11.75
CA LEU A 34 -4.53 0.12 -12.69
C LEU A 34 -3.71 -0.79 -13.63
N GLY A 35 -3.84 -0.58 -14.94
CA GLY A 35 -2.99 -1.26 -15.92
C GLY A 35 -1.54 -0.83 -15.78
N GLY A 36 -0.61 -1.78 -15.87
CA GLY A 36 0.81 -1.55 -15.63
C GLY A 36 1.44 -0.54 -16.58
N LYS A 37 0.96 -0.45 -17.83
CA LYS A 37 1.36 0.62 -18.75
C LYS A 37 1.12 2.02 -18.17
N PHE A 38 -0.11 2.28 -17.69
CA PHE A 38 -0.44 3.56 -17.04
C PHE A 38 0.29 3.77 -15.72
N LEU A 39 0.69 2.67 -15.05
CA LEU A 39 1.54 2.77 -13.89
C LEU A 39 2.90 3.30 -14.32
N LEU A 40 3.58 2.68 -15.28
CA LEU A 40 4.88 3.10 -15.81
C LEU A 40 4.89 4.56 -16.30
N ASP A 41 3.85 4.99 -17.01
CA ASP A 41 3.71 6.38 -17.50
C ASP A 41 3.67 7.43 -16.36
N LYS A 42 3.33 7.03 -15.13
CA LYS A 42 3.24 7.95 -13.97
C LYS A 42 4.56 8.11 -13.21
N ILE A 43 5.60 7.35 -13.55
CA ILE A 43 6.80 7.16 -12.71
C ILE A 43 8.09 7.39 -13.49
N GLU A 44 8.04 8.21 -14.54
CA GLU A 44 9.08 8.43 -15.56
C GLU A 44 10.52 8.72 -15.04
N GLU A 45 10.74 8.90 -13.75
CA GLU A 45 12.04 9.25 -13.14
C GLU A 45 12.65 8.16 -12.24
N VAL A 46 12.06 6.96 -12.15
CA VAL A 46 12.61 5.88 -11.29
C VAL A 46 13.40 4.86 -12.09
N GLU A 47 14.57 4.49 -11.56
CA GLU A 47 15.42 3.45 -12.13
C GLU A 47 14.66 2.12 -12.22
N ALA A 48 14.79 1.42 -13.34
CA ALA A 48 13.96 0.26 -13.65
C ALA A 48 14.12 -0.87 -12.63
N GLY A 49 15.35 -1.12 -12.16
CA GLY A 49 15.64 -2.10 -11.11
C GLY A 49 14.97 -1.75 -9.79
N GLU A 50 15.19 -0.52 -9.29
CA GLU A 50 14.56 -0.01 -8.07
C GLU A 50 13.03 -0.07 -8.12
N PHE A 51 12.45 0.28 -9.27
CA PHE A 51 11.01 0.20 -9.49
C PHE A 51 10.50 -1.24 -9.37
N ILE A 52 11.14 -2.19 -10.07
CA ILE A 52 10.75 -3.61 -10.04
C ILE A 52 10.88 -4.17 -8.62
N ASP A 53 12.00 -3.89 -7.94
CA ASP A 53 12.25 -4.34 -6.56
C ASP A 53 11.19 -3.79 -5.60
N THR A 54 10.81 -2.52 -5.74
CA THR A 54 9.76 -1.90 -4.92
C THR A 54 8.40 -2.55 -5.16
N VAL A 55 8.02 -2.78 -6.43
CA VAL A 55 6.75 -3.45 -6.77
C VAL A 55 6.73 -4.87 -6.23
N GLN A 56 7.83 -5.61 -6.37
CA GLN A 56 7.96 -6.97 -5.82
C GLN A 56 7.85 -6.97 -4.30
N GLY A 57 8.49 -6.03 -3.60
CA GLY A 57 8.38 -5.87 -2.15
C GLY A 57 6.92 -5.67 -1.71
N LEU A 58 6.20 -4.75 -2.37
CA LEU A 58 4.79 -4.49 -2.08
C LEU A 58 3.88 -5.71 -2.34
N LEU A 59 4.18 -6.50 -3.38
CA LEU A 59 3.49 -7.76 -3.66
C LEU A 59 3.79 -8.83 -2.61
N ALA A 60 5.07 -8.99 -2.23
CA ALA A 60 5.50 -9.96 -1.23
C ALA A 60 4.90 -9.69 0.16
N MET A 61 4.77 -8.41 0.53
CA MET A 61 4.10 -8.00 1.77
C MET A 61 2.56 -8.12 1.69
N GLY A 62 2.02 -8.38 0.50
CA GLY A 62 0.59 -8.51 0.25
C GLY A 62 -0.17 -7.17 0.26
N TYR A 63 0.54 -6.05 0.16
CA TYR A 63 -0.07 -4.71 0.08
C TYR A 63 -0.65 -4.45 -1.31
N LEU A 64 -0.02 -4.99 -2.35
CA LEU A 64 -0.53 -5.01 -3.70
C LEU A 64 -0.99 -6.41 -4.11
N LEU A 65 -1.92 -6.43 -5.05
CA LEU A 65 -2.35 -7.60 -5.80
C LEU A 65 -2.06 -7.33 -7.27
N ALA A 66 -1.49 -8.32 -7.96
CA ALA A 66 -1.25 -8.27 -9.40
C ALA A 66 -1.97 -9.42 -10.11
N THR A 67 -2.30 -9.23 -11.39
CA THR A 67 -2.83 -10.31 -12.25
C THR A 67 -1.75 -11.32 -12.65
N LYS A 68 -0.48 -10.92 -12.62
CA LYS A 68 0.66 -11.78 -12.92
C LYS A 68 1.46 -12.06 -11.64
N VAL A 69 1.82 -13.33 -11.45
CA VAL A 69 2.48 -13.82 -10.22
C VAL A 69 4.00 -13.61 -10.23
N ASN A 70 4.60 -13.47 -11.40
CA ASN A 70 6.04 -13.36 -11.59
C ASN A 70 6.34 -12.15 -12.47
N ILE A 71 6.84 -11.09 -11.86
CA ILE A 71 7.19 -9.82 -12.51
C ILE A 71 8.68 -9.62 -12.34
N LYS A 72 9.46 -9.77 -13.41
CA LYS A 72 10.93 -9.66 -13.38
C LYS A 72 11.46 -8.55 -14.28
N THR A 73 10.64 -8.05 -15.20
CA THR A 73 11.00 -7.04 -16.19
C THR A 73 9.94 -5.94 -16.28
N LEU A 74 10.28 -4.79 -16.88
CA LEU A 74 9.30 -3.75 -17.17
C LEU A 74 8.20 -4.22 -18.13
N GLU A 75 8.51 -5.11 -19.06
CA GLU A 75 7.53 -5.72 -19.96
C GLU A 75 6.51 -6.57 -19.18
N ASP A 76 6.95 -7.27 -18.14
CA ASP A 76 6.05 -8.00 -17.25
C ASP A 76 5.11 -7.06 -16.49
N VAL A 77 5.63 -5.91 -16.05
CA VAL A 77 4.84 -4.87 -15.39
C VAL A 77 3.80 -4.33 -16.36
N GLU A 78 4.21 -3.93 -17.57
CA GLU A 78 3.32 -3.32 -18.57
C GLU A 78 2.09 -4.20 -18.86
N ARG A 79 2.30 -5.52 -18.93
CA ARG A 79 1.26 -6.53 -19.19
C ARG A 79 0.43 -6.90 -17.97
N ALA A 80 0.82 -6.50 -16.76
CA ALA A 80 0.07 -6.77 -15.53
C ALA A 80 -0.93 -5.66 -15.23
N SER A 81 -1.86 -5.92 -14.32
CA SER A 81 -2.62 -4.89 -13.65
C SER A 81 -2.49 -5.03 -12.14
N PHE A 82 -2.50 -3.90 -11.45
CA PHE A 82 -2.19 -3.78 -10.03
C PHE A 82 -3.33 -3.11 -9.29
N ARG A 83 -3.65 -3.61 -8.10
CA ARG A 83 -4.56 -2.94 -7.17
C ARG A 83 -4.07 -3.10 -5.75
N VAL A 84 -4.45 -2.18 -4.88
CA VAL A 84 -4.24 -2.33 -3.45
C VAL A 84 -5.08 -3.49 -2.91
N ASN A 85 -4.48 -4.28 -2.02
CA ASN A 85 -5.20 -5.31 -1.28
C ASN A 85 -6.21 -4.65 -0.33
N PRO A 86 -7.53 -4.92 -0.48
CA PRO A 86 -8.56 -4.31 0.37
C PRO A 86 -8.35 -4.56 1.87
N SER A 87 -7.70 -5.68 2.22
CA SER A 87 -7.40 -6.03 3.62
C SER A 87 -6.44 -5.05 4.30
N TYR A 88 -5.64 -4.31 3.51
CA TYR A 88 -4.68 -3.33 4.00
C TYR A 88 -5.03 -1.90 3.60
N ALA A 89 -6.11 -1.68 2.84
CA ALA A 89 -6.42 -0.37 2.28
C ALA A 89 -6.56 0.74 3.35
N HIS A 90 -7.17 0.41 4.51
CA HIS A 90 -7.30 1.35 5.62
C HIS A 90 -5.94 1.68 6.26
N ASP A 91 -5.13 0.67 6.54
CA ASP A 91 -3.82 0.85 7.18
C ASP A 91 -2.83 1.57 6.25
N LEU A 92 -2.86 1.26 4.95
CA LEU A 92 -2.06 1.95 3.93
C LEU A 92 -2.49 3.41 3.77
N LYS A 93 -3.80 3.70 3.84
CA LYS A 93 -4.31 5.07 3.83
C LYS A 93 -3.79 5.87 5.02
N ASP A 94 -3.80 5.28 6.22
CA ASP A 94 -3.26 5.92 7.42
C ASP A 94 -1.74 6.09 7.36
N ALA A 95 -1.01 5.16 6.72
CA ALA A 95 0.44 5.27 6.51
C ALA A 95 0.82 6.36 5.48
N LEU A 96 -0.02 6.58 4.47
CA LEU A 96 0.18 7.60 3.44
C LEU A 96 -0.15 9.03 3.91
N ASP A 97 -0.94 9.17 4.99
CA ASP A 97 -1.30 10.45 5.61
C ASP A 97 -0.69 10.56 7.04
N PRO A 98 0.57 11.00 7.14
CA PRO A 98 1.26 11.09 8.43
C PRO A 98 0.64 12.13 9.39
N TYR A 99 -0.12 13.11 8.88
CA TYR A 99 -0.80 14.10 9.73
C TYR A 99 -1.96 13.47 10.49
N ARG A 100 -2.74 12.60 9.84
CA ARG A 100 -3.82 11.84 10.47
C ARG A 100 -3.30 10.88 11.54
N ARG A 101 -2.14 10.27 11.32
CA ARG A 101 -1.49 9.36 12.27
C ARG A 101 -1.16 10.07 13.59
N ARG A 102 -0.57 11.27 13.54
CA ARG A 102 -0.21 12.06 14.73
C ARG A 102 -1.41 12.46 15.58
N GLU A 103 -2.54 12.81 14.96
CA GLU A 103 -3.76 13.19 15.68
C GLU A 103 -4.43 11.98 16.35
N GLN A 104 -4.46 10.82 15.69
CA GLN A 104 -4.97 9.58 16.28
C GLN A 104 -4.15 9.13 17.50
N GLU A 105 -2.82 9.30 17.45
CA GLU A 105 -1.94 8.96 18.56
C GLU A 105 -2.13 9.89 19.76
N LYS A 106 -2.27 11.21 19.53
CA LYS A 106 -2.59 12.19 20.58
C LYS A 106 -3.94 11.91 21.25
N HIS A 107 -4.96 11.58 20.48
CA HIS A 107 -6.30 11.33 21.02
C HIS A 107 -6.36 10.06 21.89
N ARG A 108 -5.55 9.05 21.59
CA ARG A 108 -5.43 7.82 22.40
C ARG A 108 -4.77 8.06 23.76
N ARG A 109 -3.72 8.90 23.83
CA ARG A 109 -3.04 9.22 25.10
C ARG A 109 -3.98 9.92 26.08
N ARG A 110 -4.90 10.75 25.58
CA ARG A 110 -5.91 11.44 26.42
C ARG A 110 -7.00 10.54 26.99
N ARG A 111 -7.22 9.33 26.44
CA ARG A 111 -8.24 8.38 26.91
C ARG A 111 -7.70 7.34 27.89
N ARG A 112 -6.38 7.31 28.12
CA ARG A 112 -5.70 6.42 29.07
C ARG A 112 -5.22 7.15 30.33
N GLY A 113 -5.51 8.45 30.45
CA GLY A 113 -5.28 9.26 31.65
C GLY A 113 -6.58 9.42 32.42
#